data_AF-J7L599-F1
#
_entry.id   AF-J7L599-F1
#
_cell.length_a   1.000
_cell.length_b   1.000
_cell.length_c   1.000
_cell.angle_alpha   90.00
_cell.angle_beta   90.00
_cell.angle_gamma   90.00
#
_symmetry.space_group_name_H-M   'P 1'
#
loop_
_entity.id
_entity.type
_entity.pdbx_description
1 polymer ?
#
loop_
_entity_poly.entity_id
_entity_poly.type
_entity_poly.pdbx_seq_one_letter_code
_entity_poly.pdbx_strand_id
1 'polypeptide(L)'
;MPRSPVHSEKCENATKPRCVCSTCGGSAHGWQGHLRRARRGAEGAEELREPAQRQWEESRRRFEEKGRRVPTLYLRQAGGGVVVAELVAWLSENKVEIDQVERLGEALREEIFGKELRGFAEGRARRDPDFADYGRATAGHFWCDLLVEIANALDQAEQVSDKVPAWVKDSVLEHEDVKEWGPVRRVLAEAALDFLWKGFKALLGADFGTAALHVRVLAVLICPDPGGHTRVARCCLRPLVKEALKEYVDVELNPEWLWPEGRSERGGGSGPAGEAVTAR
;
A
#
# COMPACT_ATOMS: atom_id res chain seq x y z
N MET A 1 5.35 -31.76 13.81
CA MET A 1 5.00 -30.39 13.38
C MET A 1 4.15 -30.49 12.13
N PRO A 2 2.93 -29.91 12.08
CA PRO A 2 2.19 -29.87 10.83
C PRO A 2 2.98 -29.00 9.86
N ARG A 3 3.25 -29.54 8.67
CA ARG A 3 3.95 -28.81 7.61
C ARG A 3 3.15 -27.55 7.28
N SER A 4 3.81 -26.40 7.18
CA SER A 4 3.21 -25.22 6.56
C SER A 4 2.56 -25.65 5.23
N PRO A 5 1.33 -25.21 4.93
CA PRO A 5 0.65 -25.54 3.70
C PRO A 5 1.58 -25.21 2.53
N VAL A 6 1.91 -26.22 1.72
CA VAL A 6 2.90 -26.07 0.66
C VAL A 6 2.33 -25.09 -0.36
N HIS A 7 2.87 -23.88 -0.32
CA HIS A 7 2.58 -22.82 -1.26
C HIS A 7 3.03 -23.25 -2.66
N SER A 8 2.19 -23.03 -3.67
CA SER A 8 2.60 -23.23 -5.07
C SER A 8 3.28 -21.98 -5.59
N GLU A 9 4.46 -22.11 -6.20
CA GLU A 9 5.21 -21.06 -6.93
C GLU A 9 4.32 -20.20 -7.86
N LYS A 10 3.16 -20.72 -8.28
CA LYS A 10 2.13 -19.98 -9.02
C LYS A 10 1.57 -18.77 -8.28
N CYS A 11 1.41 -18.79 -6.96
CA CYS A 11 0.86 -17.64 -6.24
C CYS A 11 1.94 -16.56 -6.09
N GLU A 12 3.16 -16.93 -5.71
CA GLU A 12 4.32 -16.03 -5.66
C GLU A 12 4.54 -15.26 -6.97
N ASN A 13 4.30 -15.90 -8.12
CA ASN A 13 4.46 -15.30 -9.44
C ASN A 13 3.15 -14.82 -10.07
N ALA A 14 2.06 -14.76 -9.30
CA ALA A 14 0.74 -14.44 -9.84
C ALA A 14 0.64 -12.98 -10.28
N THR A 15 0.17 -12.77 -11.52
CA THR A 15 -0.10 -11.45 -12.11
C THR A 15 -1.58 -11.24 -12.44
N LYS A 16 -2.44 -12.22 -12.11
CA LYS A 16 -3.87 -12.19 -12.47
C LYS A 16 -4.67 -11.32 -11.51
N PRO A 17 -5.74 -10.64 -11.99
CA PRO A 17 -6.58 -9.70 -11.23
C PRO A 17 -7.49 -10.36 -10.17
N ARG A 18 -7.23 -11.61 -9.80
CA ARG A 18 -8.06 -12.35 -8.85
C ARG A 18 -7.24 -13.37 -8.08
N CYS A 19 -7.38 -13.36 -6.75
CA CYS A 19 -6.85 -14.38 -5.86
C CYS A 19 -7.99 -15.13 -5.17
N VAL A 20 -7.95 -16.46 -5.23
CA VAL A 20 -8.92 -17.36 -4.57
C VAL A 20 -8.23 -18.47 -3.78
N CYS A 21 -6.92 -18.34 -3.56
CA CYS A 21 -6.12 -19.35 -2.91
C CYS A 21 -6.40 -19.35 -1.41
N SER A 22 -7.07 -20.39 -0.90
CA SER A 22 -7.29 -20.56 0.54
C SER A 22 -6.02 -21.01 1.28
N THR A 23 -5.05 -21.60 0.59
CA THR A 23 -3.81 -22.11 1.21
C THR A 23 -2.92 -20.98 1.77
N CYS A 24 -2.67 -19.94 0.97
CA CYS A 24 -1.94 -18.75 1.41
C CYS A 24 -2.86 -17.58 1.76
N GLY A 25 -4.17 -17.72 1.53
CA GLY A 25 -5.15 -16.67 1.77
C GLY A 25 -4.80 -15.33 1.14
N GLY A 26 -4.09 -15.32 0.00
CA GLY A 26 -3.63 -14.11 -0.69
C GLY A 26 -2.34 -13.47 -0.14
N SER A 27 -1.82 -13.88 1.01
CA SER A 27 -0.60 -13.32 1.64
C SER A 27 0.68 -13.42 0.81
N ALA A 28 0.67 -14.28 -0.22
CA ALA A 28 1.81 -14.58 -1.08
C ALA A 28 1.47 -14.36 -2.56
N HIS A 29 0.49 -13.50 -2.86
CA HIS A 29 0.08 -13.23 -4.23
C HIS A 29 1.06 -12.25 -4.89
N GLY A 30 1.81 -12.70 -5.89
CA GLY A 30 2.57 -11.88 -6.84
C GLY A 30 3.83 -11.18 -6.33
N TRP A 31 3.85 -10.73 -5.08
CA TRP A 31 4.87 -9.80 -4.61
C TRP A 31 6.28 -10.39 -4.66
N GLN A 32 6.49 -11.64 -4.26
CA GLN A 32 7.81 -12.28 -4.34
C GLN A 32 8.32 -12.36 -5.79
N GLY A 33 7.43 -12.71 -6.73
CA GLY A 33 7.76 -12.77 -8.15
C GLY A 33 8.13 -11.40 -8.73
N HIS A 34 7.49 -10.32 -8.24
CA HIS A 34 7.86 -8.95 -8.61
C HIS A 34 9.22 -8.55 -8.03
N LEU A 35 9.51 -8.87 -6.75
CA LEU A 35 10.82 -8.58 -6.16
C LEU A 35 11.95 -9.37 -6.85
N ARG A 36 11.73 -10.63 -7.20
CA ARG A 36 12.70 -11.43 -7.99
C ARG A 36 13.00 -10.81 -9.34
N ARG A 37 11.98 -10.25 -10.02
CA ARG A 37 12.17 -9.51 -11.27
C ARG A 37 12.97 -8.24 -11.06
N ALA A 38 12.67 -7.46 -10.02
CA ALA A 38 13.45 -6.27 -9.68
C ALA A 38 14.93 -6.62 -9.44
N ARG A 39 15.22 -7.73 -8.75
CA ARG A 39 16.60 -8.20 -8.51
C ARG A 39 17.36 -8.58 -9.79
N ARG A 40 16.66 -8.94 -10.87
CA ARG A 40 17.25 -9.21 -12.19
C ARG A 40 17.56 -7.95 -13.00
N GLY A 41 17.27 -6.76 -12.46
CA GLY A 41 17.56 -5.49 -13.14
C GLY A 41 16.57 -5.18 -14.25
N ALA A 42 17.03 -4.42 -15.25
CA ALA A 42 16.21 -3.99 -16.38
C ALA A 42 15.52 -5.15 -17.11
N GLU A 43 16.20 -6.29 -17.29
CA GLU A 43 15.63 -7.48 -17.94
C GLU A 43 14.37 -7.97 -17.23
N GLY A 44 14.37 -8.01 -15.89
CA GLY A 44 13.21 -8.46 -15.12
C GLY A 44 12.04 -7.47 -15.16
N ALA A 45 12.34 -6.16 -15.24
CA ALA A 45 11.31 -5.14 -15.40
C ALA A 45 10.66 -5.19 -16.80
N GLU A 46 11.45 -5.42 -17.84
CA GLU A 46 10.96 -5.51 -19.23
C GLU A 46 9.96 -6.64 -19.45
N GLU A 47 10.09 -7.76 -18.72
CA GLU A 47 9.10 -8.85 -18.75
C GLU A 47 7.68 -8.39 -18.39
N LEU A 48 7.55 -7.31 -17.63
CA LEU A 48 6.26 -6.73 -17.23
C LEU A 48 5.88 -5.53 -18.10
N ARG A 49 6.86 -4.72 -18.51
CA ARG A 49 6.64 -3.46 -19.23
C ARG A 49 5.97 -3.68 -20.57
N GLU A 50 6.53 -4.54 -21.41
CA GLU A 50 6.01 -4.79 -22.76
C GLU A 50 4.55 -5.30 -22.77
N PRO A 51 4.13 -6.32 -22.00
CA PRO A 51 2.73 -6.72 -21.94
C PRO A 51 1.81 -5.67 -21.29
N ALA A 52 2.28 -4.95 -20.26
CA ALA A 52 1.49 -3.89 -19.63
C ALA A 52 1.21 -2.73 -20.59
N GLN A 53 2.22 -2.32 -21.34
CA GLN A 53 2.11 -1.25 -22.33
C GLN A 53 1.11 -1.59 -23.44
N ARG A 54 1.21 -2.80 -24.01
CA ARG A 54 0.23 -3.27 -25.00
C ARG A 54 -1.20 -3.25 -24.48
N GLN A 55 -1.40 -3.72 -23.23
CA GLN A 55 -2.72 -3.74 -22.62
C GLN A 55 -3.26 -2.33 -22.38
N TRP A 56 -2.39 -1.40 -21.99
CA TRP A 56 -2.72 0.01 -21.82
C TRP A 56 -3.16 0.66 -23.14
N GLU A 57 -2.36 0.52 -24.19
CA GLU A 57 -2.65 1.07 -25.52
C GLU A 57 -3.97 0.53 -26.07
N GLU A 58 -4.20 -0.78 -25.99
CA GLU A 58 -5.46 -1.38 -26.43
C GLU A 58 -6.65 -0.88 -25.61
N SER A 59 -6.52 -0.81 -24.28
CA SER A 59 -7.60 -0.35 -23.41
C SER A 59 -7.91 1.12 -23.62
N ARG A 60 -6.88 1.95 -23.86
CA ARG A 60 -7.00 3.39 -24.14
C ARG A 60 -7.65 3.62 -25.50
N ARG A 61 -7.21 2.93 -26.55
CA ARG A 61 -7.85 2.99 -27.89
C ARG A 61 -9.33 2.67 -27.82
N ARG A 62 -9.71 1.54 -27.17
CA ARG A 62 -11.11 1.14 -27.00
C ARG A 62 -11.94 2.14 -26.18
N PHE A 63 -11.29 2.83 -25.23
CA PHE A 63 -11.93 3.86 -24.42
C PHE A 63 -12.26 5.10 -25.26
N GLU A 64 -11.30 5.56 -26.05
CA GLU A 64 -11.40 6.72 -26.95
C GLU A 64 -12.39 6.48 -28.09
N GLU A 65 -12.33 5.33 -28.77
CA GLU A 65 -13.27 4.94 -29.84
C GLU A 65 -14.73 4.95 -29.37
N LYS A 66 -14.98 4.63 -28.09
CA LYS A 66 -16.32 4.61 -27.50
C LYS A 66 -16.76 5.98 -26.96
N GLY A 67 -15.94 7.03 -27.09
CA GLY A 67 -16.26 8.39 -26.63
C GLY A 67 -16.57 8.47 -25.13
N ARG A 68 -15.99 7.58 -24.32
CA ARG A 68 -16.25 7.55 -22.87
C ARG A 68 -15.55 8.73 -22.18
N ARG A 69 -16.14 9.20 -21.07
CA ARG A 69 -15.57 10.31 -20.27
C ARG A 69 -14.92 9.86 -18.96
N VAL A 70 -15.36 8.71 -18.43
CA VAL A 70 -14.91 8.16 -17.15
C VAL A 70 -14.14 6.88 -17.39
N PRO A 71 -12.91 6.73 -16.84
CA PRO A 71 -12.11 5.53 -17.01
C PRO A 71 -12.88 4.26 -16.66
N THR A 72 -12.78 3.27 -17.54
CA THR A 72 -13.39 1.96 -17.28
C THR A 72 -12.54 1.16 -16.29
N LEU A 73 -13.13 0.13 -15.68
CA LEU A 73 -12.36 -0.84 -14.89
C LEU A 73 -11.15 -1.36 -15.68
N TYR A 74 -11.35 -1.81 -16.93
CA TYR A 74 -10.26 -2.32 -17.77
C TYR A 74 -9.15 -1.29 -18.03
N LEU A 75 -9.50 -0.02 -18.23
CA LEU A 75 -8.52 1.04 -18.42
C LEU A 75 -7.73 1.29 -17.13
N ARG A 76 -8.41 1.32 -15.98
CA ARG A 76 -7.78 1.45 -14.66
C ARG A 76 -6.84 0.27 -14.37
N GLN A 77 -7.27 -0.95 -14.68
CA GLN A 77 -6.47 -2.18 -14.56
C GLN A 77 -5.21 -2.10 -15.41
N ALA A 78 -5.35 -1.71 -16.69
CA ALA A 78 -4.23 -1.60 -17.61
C ALA A 78 -3.21 -0.54 -17.15
N GLY A 79 -3.67 0.63 -16.71
CA GLY A 79 -2.79 1.65 -16.15
C GLY A 79 -2.11 1.20 -14.85
N GLY A 80 -2.81 0.43 -14.01
CA GLY A 80 -2.21 -0.20 -12.83
C GLY A 80 -1.10 -1.19 -13.19
N GLY A 81 -1.28 -1.96 -14.26
CA GLY A 81 -0.25 -2.86 -14.79
C GLY A 81 1.01 -2.13 -15.23
N VAL A 82 0.87 -0.98 -15.91
CA VAL A 82 2.01 -0.12 -16.28
C VAL A 82 2.73 0.37 -15.03
N VAL A 83 2.01 0.90 -14.04
CA VAL A 83 2.62 1.37 -12.79
C VAL A 83 3.32 0.24 -12.04
N VAL A 84 2.80 -0.99 -12.04
CA VAL A 84 3.50 -2.14 -11.45
C VAL A 84 4.81 -2.45 -12.18
N ALA A 85 4.83 -2.39 -13.51
CA ALA A 85 6.05 -2.58 -14.29
C ALA A 85 7.10 -1.51 -13.95
N GLU A 86 6.69 -0.24 -13.89
CA GLU A 86 7.58 0.86 -13.53
C GLU A 86 8.03 0.82 -12.06
N LEU A 87 7.17 0.34 -11.16
CA LEU A 87 7.55 0.10 -9.77
C LEU A 87 8.64 -0.97 -9.65
N VAL A 88 8.57 -2.04 -10.46
CA VAL A 88 9.62 -3.06 -10.53
C VAL A 88 10.91 -2.49 -11.11
N ALA A 89 10.84 -1.62 -12.11
CA ALA A 89 12.00 -0.92 -12.64
C ALA A 89 12.65 -0.01 -11.58
N TRP A 90 11.87 0.82 -10.89
CA TRP A 90 12.35 1.64 -9.78
C TRP A 90 13.01 0.81 -8.68
N LEU A 91 12.37 -0.29 -8.25
CA LEU A 91 12.95 -1.21 -7.26
C LEU A 91 14.30 -1.78 -7.71
N SER A 92 14.48 -2.03 -9.00
CA SER A 92 15.73 -2.59 -9.54
C SER A 92 16.93 -1.65 -9.37
N GLU A 93 16.68 -0.34 -9.32
CA GLU A 93 17.67 0.71 -9.07
C GLU A 93 17.78 1.05 -7.57
N ASN A 94 16.76 0.70 -6.78
CA ASN A 94 16.65 1.01 -5.35
C ASN A 94 16.70 -0.28 -4.51
N LYS A 95 17.83 -0.99 -4.57
CA LYS A 95 17.98 -2.34 -3.99
C LYS A 95 17.69 -2.45 -2.49
N VAL A 96 17.98 -1.40 -1.72
CA VAL A 96 17.67 -1.34 -0.28
C VAL A 96 16.16 -1.48 -0.05
N GLU A 97 15.35 -0.88 -0.91
CA GLU A 97 13.89 -0.91 -0.83
C GLU A 97 13.35 -2.32 -1.08
N ILE A 98 13.99 -3.10 -1.97
CA ILE A 98 13.63 -4.51 -2.19
C ILE A 98 13.75 -5.29 -0.87
N ASP A 99 14.86 -5.13 -0.15
CA ASP A 99 15.12 -5.89 1.08
C ASP A 99 14.13 -5.52 2.19
N GLN A 100 13.74 -4.26 2.30
CA GLN A 100 12.75 -3.81 3.30
C GLN A 100 11.34 -4.31 2.96
N VAL A 101 10.92 -4.20 1.70
CA VAL A 101 9.62 -4.70 1.23
C VAL A 101 9.55 -6.23 1.35
N GLU A 102 10.64 -6.93 1.03
CA GLU A 102 10.73 -8.38 1.20
C GLU A 102 10.58 -8.77 2.67
N ARG A 103 11.31 -8.10 3.58
CA ARG A 103 11.19 -8.35 5.02
C ARG A 103 9.76 -8.14 5.52
N LEU A 104 9.07 -7.09 5.08
CA LEU A 104 7.68 -6.84 5.44
C LEU A 104 6.72 -7.92 4.89
N GLY A 105 6.89 -8.30 3.62
CA GLY A 105 6.10 -9.34 2.97
C GLY A 105 6.31 -10.72 3.61
N GLU A 106 7.54 -11.07 3.97
CA GLU A 106 7.88 -12.30 4.68
C GLU A 106 7.26 -12.33 6.08
N ALA A 107 7.34 -11.21 6.83
CA ALA A 107 6.69 -11.10 8.14
C ALA A 107 5.17 -11.29 8.04
N LEU A 108 4.52 -10.67 7.04
CA LEU A 108 3.10 -10.83 6.78
C LEU A 108 2.76 -12.30 6.47
N ARG A 109 3.52 -12.95 5.60
CA ARG A 109 3.25 -14.32 5.13
C ARG A 109 3.50 -15.37 6.21
N GLU A 110 4.69 -15.37 6.80
CA GLU A 110 5.14 -16.44 7.69
C GLU A 110 4.63 -16.24 9.12
N GLU A 111 4.90 -15.07 9.70
CA GLU A 111 4.54 -14.81 11.09
C GLU A 111 3.06 -14.47 11.22
N ILE A 112 2.55 -13.49 10.48
CA ILE A 112 1.17 -13.03 10.67
C ILE A 112 0.15 -14.03 10.11
N PHE A 113 0.22 -14.39 8.83
CA PHE A 113 -0.74 -15.32 8.24
C PHE A 113 -0.48 -16.78 8.61
N GLY A 114 0.77 -17.22 8.50
CA GLY A 114 1.18 -18.62 8.64
C GLY A 114 1.11 -19.15 10.07
N LYS A 115 1.29 -18.27 11.06
CA LYS A 115 1.42 -18.64 12.47
C LYS A 115 0.38 -17.97 13.36
N GLU A 116 0.40 -16.64 13.50
CA GLU A 116 -0.45 -15.94 14.46
C GLU A 116 -1.94 -16.06 14.09
N LEU A 117 -2.30 -15.72 12.85
CA LEU A 117 -3.69 -15.78 12.38
C LEU A 117 -4.18 -17.24 12.28
N ARG A 118 -3.30 -18.18 11.89
CA ARG A 118 -3.63 -19.60 11.91
C ARG A 118 -3.97 -20.08 13.32
N GLY A 119 -3.08 -19.81 14.29
CA GLY A 119 -3.29 -20.23 15.67
C GLY A 119 -4.57 -19.62 16.25
N PHE A 120 -4.84 -18.35 15.95
CA PHE A 120 -6.09 -17.69 16.30
C PHE A 120 -7.31 -18.39 15.67
N ALA A 121 -7.28 -18.65 14.37
CA ALA A 121 -8.38 -19.28 13.64
C ALA A 121 -8.65 -20.71 14.13
N GLU A 122 -7.61 -21.53 14.31
CA GLU A 122 -7.71 -22.89 14.86
C GLU A 122 -8.30 -22.90 16.28
N GLY A 123 -7.92 -21.92 17.10
CA GLY A 123 -8.49 -21.74 18.44
C GLY A 123 -9.99 -21.42 18.40
N ARG A 124 -10.43 -20.59 17.44
CA ARG A 124 -11.84 -20.21 17.25
C ARG A 124 -12.68 -21.28 16.57
N ALA A 125 -12.09 -22.06 15.67
CA ALA A 125 -12.75 -23.13 14.93
C ALA A 125 -13.42 -24.18 15.84
N ARG A 126 -12.95 -24.32 17.08
CA ARG A 126 -13.55 -25.21 18.09
C ARG A 126 -14.96 -24.80 18.53
N ARG A 127 -15.30 -23.52 18.37
CA ARG A 127 -16.58 -22.93 18.77
C ARG A 127 -17.40 -22.45 17.57
N ASP A 128 -16.71 -22.04 16.52
CA ASP A 128 -17.30 -21.50 15.30
C ASP A 128 -16.60 -22.10 14.08
N PRO A 129 -17.22 -23.10 13.42
CA PRO A 129 -16.61 -23.81 12.28
C PRO A 129 -16.22 -22.92 11.10
N ASP A 130 -16.78 -21.71 10.96
CA ASP A 130 -16.47 -20.82 9.84
C ASP A 130 -15.00 -20.36 9.84
N PHE A 131 -14.35 -20.37 11.01
CA PHE A 131 -12.92 -20.06 11.15
C PHE A 131 -12.00 -21.15 10.59
N ALA A 132 -12.52 -22.36 10.29
CA ALA A 132 -11.72 -23.43 9.71
C ALA A 132 -11.20 -23.09 8.30
N ASP A 133 -11.92 -22.26 7.53
CA ASP A 133 -11.51 -21.79 6.20
C ASP A 133 -11.03 -20.32 6.21
N TYR A 134 -10.27 -19.94 7.25
CA TYR A 134 -9.76 -18.57 7.40
C TYR A 134 -8.98 -18.07 6.19
N GLY A 135 -8.25 -18.96 5.50
CA GLY A 135 -7.51 -18.60 4.31
C GLY A 135 -8.42 -18.21 3.13
N ARG A 136 -9.56 -18.87 2.95
CA ARG A 136 -10.57 -18.38 1.98
C ARG A 136 -11.13 -17.03 2.41
N ALA A 137 -11.36 -16.82 3.71
CA ALA A 137 -11.89 -15.57 4.24
C ALA A 137 -10.94 -14.37 4.03
N THR A 138 -9.62 -14.59 3.98
CA THR A 138 -8.63 -13.54 3.71
C THR A 138 -8.20 -13.45 2.25
N ALA A 139 -8.65 -14.33 1.36
CA ALA A 139 -8.30 -14.26 -0.05
C ALA A 139 -8.90 -13.01 -0.73
N GLY A 140 -8.33 -12.60 -1.87
CA GLY A 140 -8.78 -11.42 -2.61
C GLY A 140 -8.06 -10.14 -2.15
N HIS A 141 -8.80 -9.15 -1.64
CA HIS A 141 -8.29 -7.81 -1.33
C HIS A 141 -8.02 -7.54 0.16
N PHE A 142 -8.25 -8.52 1.04
CA PHE A 142 -8.09 -8.37 2.49
C PHE A 142 -6.74 -7.75 2.90
N TRP A 143 -5.62 -8.29 2.40
CA TRP A 143 -4.29 -7.81 2.79
C TRP A 143 -3.99 -6.42 2.28
N CYS A 144 -4.30 -6.12 1.02
CA CYS A 144 -4.04 -4.80 0.48
C CYS A 144 -4.99 -3.75 1.06
N ASP A 145 -6.21 -4.12 1.47
CA ASP A 145 -7.10 -3.24 2.26
C ASP A 145 -6.51 -2.89 3.63
N LEU A 146 -5.90 -3.85 4.33
CA LEU A 146 -5.24 -3.60 5.61
C LEU A 146 -3.97 -2.75 5.45
N LEU A 147 -3.13 -3.09 4.47
CA LEU A 147 -1.89 -2.34 4.20
C LEU A 147 -2.18 -0.89 3.81
N VAL A 148 -3.27 -0.63 3.05
CA VAL A 148 -3.71 0.74 2.75
C VAL A 148 -4.00 1.52 4.04
N GLU A 149 -4.73 0.96 5.00
CA GLU A 149 -5.00 1.67 6.26
C GLU A 149 -3.75 1.89 7.09
N ILE A 150 -2.82 0.93 7.09
CA ILE A 150 -1.54 1.09 7.77
C ILE A 150 -0.74 2.23 7.13
N ALA A 151 -0.66 2.29 5.80
CA ALA A 151 0.03 3.37 5.11
C ALA A 151 -0.59 4.75 5.43
N ASN A 152 -1.92 4.86 5.40
CA ASN A 152 -2.61 6.11 5.75
C ASN A 152 -2.36 6.52 7.22
N ALA A 153 -2.32 5.55 8.14
CA ALA A 153 -2.01 5.82 9.55
C ALA A 153 -0.56 6.29 9.74
N LEU A 154 0.38 5.73 8.98
CA LEU A 154 1.78 6.17 8.97
C LEU A 154 1.93 7.59 8.42
N ASP A 155 1.20 7.96 7.37
CA ASP A 155 1.20 9.36 6.88
C ASP A 155 0.70 10.34 7.96
N GLN A 156 -0.35 9.96 8.68
CA GLN A 156 -0.87 10.77 9.78
C GLN A 156 0.15 10.89 10.92
N ALA A 157 0.86 9.80 11.23
CA ALA A 157 1.93 9.81 12.21
C ALA A 157 3.10 10.71 11.79
N GLU A 158 3.51 10.68 10.51
CA GLU A 158 4.52 11.58 9.95
C GLU A 158 4.10 13.05 10.12
N GLN A 159 2.87 13.39 9.73
CA GLN A 159 2.33 14.75 9.85
C GLN A 159 2.25 15.27 11.29
N VAL A 160 1.99 14.37 12.25
CA VAL A 160 1.99 14.69 13.68
C VAL A 160 3.43 14.84 14.19
N SER A 161 4.32 13.92 13.80
CA SER A 161 5.74 13.90 14.16
C SER A 161 6.45 15.19 13.73
N ASP A 162 6.18 15.68 12.53
CA ASP A 162 6.80 16.89 11.99
C ASP A 162 6.36 18.18 12.70
N LYS A 163 5.27 18.15 13.47
CA LYS A 163 4.80 19.29 14.27
C LYS A 163 5.42 19.34 15.67
N VAL A 164 6.06 18.27 16.13
CA VAL A 164 6.61 18.19 17.49
C VAL A 164 7.64 19.30 17.77
N PRO A 165 8.61 19.60 16.88
CA PRO A 165 9.54 20.71 17.11
C PRO A 165 8.83 22.06 17.28
N ALA A 166 7.79 22.33 16.48
CA ALA A 166 7.01 23.55 16.61
C ALA A 166 6.29 23.64 17.97
N TRP A 167 5.65 22.56 18.41
CA TRP A 167 4.99 22.52 19.73
C TRP A 167 5.95 22.72 20.90
N VAL A 168 7.15 22.14 20.81
CA VAL A 168 8.20 22.33 21.82
C VAL A 168 8.73 23.76 21.76
N LYS A 169 8.90 24.33 20.57
CA LYS A 169 9.31 25.72 20.38
C LYS A 169 8.34 26.70 21.05
N ASP A 170 7.04 26.54 20.79
CA ASP A 170 5.99 27.36 21.40
C ASP A 170 6.02 27.21 22.94
N SER A 171 6.23 26.00 23.45
CA SER A 171 6.26 25.76 24.90
C SER A 171 7.52 26.29 25.61
N VAL A 172 8.69 26.17 24.96
CA VAL A 172 10.00 26.48 25.58
C VAL A 172 10.40 27.93 25.35
N LEU A 173 10.23 28.46 24.14
CA LEU A 173 10.70 29.81 23.80
C LEU A 173 9.76 30.93 24.25
N GLU A 174 8.52 30.60 24.60
CA GLU A 174 7.56 31.57 25.17
C GLU A 174 7.62 31.66 26.70
N HIS A 175 8.48 30.86 27.36
CA HIS A 175 8.68 30.92 28.81
C HIS A 175 9.33 32.26 29.23
N GLU A 176 8.95 32.80 30.39
CA GLU A 176 9.36 34.15 30.82
C GLU A 176 10.88 34.34 30.90
N ASP A 177 11.61 33.30 31.32
CA ASP A 177 13.08 33.32 31.41
C ASP A 177 13.79 33.38 30.04
N VAL A 178 13.07 33.10 28.94
CA VAL A 178 13.59 33.18 27.56
C VAL A 178 13.46 34.60 26.99
N LYS A 179 12.71 35.50 27.66
CA LYS A 179 12.66 36.92 27.29
C LYS A 179 14.03 37.60 27.44
N GLU A 180 14.87 37.11 28.34
CA GLU A 180 16.26 37.59 28.53
C GLU A 180 17.25 37.01 27.51
N TRP A 181 16.84 36.03 26.70
CA TRP A 181 17.73 35.44 25.70
C TRP A 181 17.88 36.40 24.51
N GLY A 182 19.11 36.89 24.32
CA GLY A 182 19.46 37.65 23.13
C GLY A 182 19.30 36.85 21.82
N PRO A 183 19.32 37.53 20.65
CA PRO A 183 18.95 36.94 19.36
C PRO A 183 19.75 35.68 18.99
N VAL A 184 21.07 35.69 19.26
CA VAL A 184 21.96 34.57 18.94
C VAL A 184 21.55 33.30 19.70
N ARG A 185 21.22 33.43 20.99
CA ARG A 185 20.85 32.28 21.83
C ARG A 185 19.53 31.65 21.36
N ARG A 186 18.59 32.46 20.88
CA ARG A 186 17.32 31.97 20.32
C ARG A 186 17.53 31.15 19.04
N VAL A 187 18.32 31.67 18.10
CA VAL A 187 18.65 30.94 16.86
C VAL A 187 19.36 29.62 17.17
N LEU A 188 20.30 29.61 18.11
CA LEU A 188 20.99 28.40 18.52
C LEU A 188 20.06 27.38 19.19
N ALA A 189 19.09 27.84 20.00
CA ALA A 189 18.13 26.97 20.65
C ALA A 189 17.16 26.31 19.64
N GLU A 190 16.70 27.06 18.64
CA GLU A 190 15.87 26.53 17.56
C GLU A 190 16.62 25.44 16.77
N ALA A 191 17.85 25.72 16.36
CA ALA A 191 18.68 24.72 15.66
C ALA A 191 18.96 23.49 16.55
N ALA A 192 19.25 23.68 17.84
CA ALA A 192 19.47 22.58 18.77
C ALA A 192 18.23 21.69 18.91
N LEU A 193 17.03 22.28 18.93
CA LEU A 193 15.77 21.55 18.99
C LEU A 193 15.58 20.68 17.74
N ASP A 194 15.82 21.22 16.55
CA ASP A 194 15.73 20.46 15.30
C ASP A 194 16.72 19.28 15.26
N PHE A 195 17.96 19.50 15.69
CA PHE A 195 18.97 18.44 15.77
C PHE A 195 18.62 17.38 16.81
N LEU A 196 18.14 17.78 17.99
CA LEU A 196 17.67 16.87 19.03
C LEU A 196 16.49 16.03 18.53
N TRP A 197 15.51 16.66 17.88
CA TRP A 197 14.37 15.95 17.33
C TRP A 197 14.78 14.93 16.28
N LYS A 198 15.68 15.30 15.35
CA LYS A 198 16.26 14.36 14.40
C LYS A 198 16.94 13.17 15.09
N GLY A 199 17.69 13.43 16.17
CA GLY A 199 18.28 12.39 17.01
C GLY A 199 17.25 11.47 17.65
N PHE A 200 16.14 12.02 18.17
CA PHE A 200 15.03 11.24 18.73
C PHE A 200 14.36 10.36 17.68
N LYS A 201 14.07 10.89 16.48
CA LYS A 201 13.50 10.11 15.37
C LYS A 201 14.40 8.91 15.03
N ALA A 202 15.71 9.13 14.95
CA ALA A 202 16.67 8.06 14.70
C ALA A 202 16.71 7.00 15.83
N LEU A 203 16.71 7.42 17.09
CA LEU A 203 16.69 6.52 18.25
C LEU A 203 15.45 5.63 18.29
N LEU A 204 14.29 6.20 17.95
CA LEU A 204 13.01 5.48 17.92
C LEU A 204 12.83 4.65 16.64
N GLY A 205 13.71 4.78 15.65
CA GLY A 205 13.49 4.23 14.31
C GLY A 205 12.24 4.80 13.64
N ALA A 206 11.85 6.03 14.02
CA ALA A 206 10.63 6.69 13.57
C ALA A 206 10.87 7.42 12.25
N ASP A 207 10.83 6.67 11.17
CA ASP A 207 10.73 7.18 9.80
C ASP A 207 9.39 6.68 9.21
N PHE A 208 8.31 7.39 9.55
CA PHE A 208 6.97 6.95 9.18
C PHE A 208 6.72 7.15 7.67
N GLY A 209 7.35 8.14 7.05
CA GLY A 209 7.34 8.37 5.61
C GLY A 209 7.94 7.20 4.84
N THR A 210 9.14 6.75 5.20
CA THR A 210 9.78 5.58 4.58
C THR A 210 8.98 4.30 4.86
N ALA A 211 8.46 4.13 6.08
CA ALA A 211 7.60 2.99 6.40
C ALA A 211 6.31 2.99 5.55
N ALA A 212 5.66 4.15 5.36
CA ALA A 212 4.48 4.29 4.53
C ALA A 212 4.79 3.93 3.06
N LEU A 213 5.95 4.35 2.55
CA LEU A 213 6.44 3.97 1.23
C LEU A 213 6.52 2.43 1.09
N HIS A 214 7.22 1.74 1.99
CA HIS A 214 7.35 0.28 1.94
C HIS A 214 6.00 -0.44 1.99
N VAL A 215 5.11 0.03 2.85
CA VAL A 215 3.75 -0.52 2.98
C VAL A 215 2.95 -0.32 1.69
N ARG A 216 3.04 0.86 1.04
CA ARG A 216 2.39 1.11 -0.25
C ARG A 216 2.94 0.21 -1.36
N VAL A 217 4.26 0.05 -1.43
CA VAL A 217 4.90 -0.83 -2.40
C VAL A 217 4.39 -2.26 -2.22
N LEU A 218 4.42 -2.78 -0.99
CA LEU A 218 3.88 -4.13 -0.72
C LEU A 218 2.38 -4.22 -1.05
N ALA A 219 1.58 -3.22 -0.67
CA ALA A 219 0.14 -3.20 -0.95
C ALA A 219 -0.16 -3.28 -2.45
N VAL A 220 0.63 -2.59 -3.27
CA VAL A 220 0.52 -2.64 -4.73
C VAL A 220 0.93 -4.00 -5.28
N LEU A 221 2.08 -4.52 -4.85
CA LEU A 221 2.64 -5.78 -5.36
C LEU A 221 1.85 -7.01 -4.93
N ILE A 222 1.18 -6.97 -3.76
CA ILE A 222 0.34 -8.07 -3.27
C ILE A 222 -1.10 -8.01 -3.78
N CYS A 223 -1.58 -6.82 -4.16
CA CYS A 223 -2.94 -6.66 -4.63
C CYS A 223 -3.12 -7.44 -5.93
N PRO A 224 -4.16 -8.30 -6.04
CA PRO A 224 -4.42 -8.98 -7.30
C PRO A 224 -4.69 -7.99 -8.44
N ASP A 225 -5.38 -6.89 -8.12
CA ASP A 225 -5.83 -5.89 -9.09
C ASP A 225 -5.55 -4.47 -8.58
N PRO A 226 -4.29 -3.99 -8.57
CA PRO A 226 -3.94 -2.71 -7.96
C PRO A 226 -4.60 -1.51 -8.68
N GLY A 227 -4.78 -1.60 -10.00
CA GLY A 227 -5.41 -0.55 -10.79
C GLY A 227 -6.93 -0.51 -10.67
N GLY A 228 -7.59 -1.67 -10.60
CA GLY A 228 -9.03 -1.77 -10.41
C GLY A 228 -9.49 -1.65 -8.95
N HIS A 229 -8.61 -1.94 -7.99
CA HIS A 229 -8.90 -1.80 -6.57
C HIS A 229 -8.80 -0.33 -6.13
N THR A 230 -9.94 0.36 -6.10
CA THR A 230 -10.06 1.80 -5.84
C THR A 230 -9.24 2.32 -4.65
N ARG A 231 -9.20 1.59 -3.51
CA ARG A 231 -8.44 2.02 -2.33
C ARG A 231 -6.93 1.94 -2.57
N VAL A 232 -6.41 0.83 -3.10
CA VAL A 232 -4.99 0.69 -3.46
C VAL A 232 -4.59 1.69 -4.54
N ALA A 233 -5.42 1.85 -5.57
CA ALA A 233 -5.17 2.82 -6.63
C ALA A 233 -5.02 4.25 -6.10
N ARG A 234 -5.94 4.67 -5.23
CA ARG A 234 -5.96 6.04 -4.69
C ARG A 234 -4.88 6.27 -3.64
N CYS A 235 -4.72 5.35 -2.70
CA CYS A 235 -3.89 5.54 -1.50
C CYS A 235 -2.47 4.99 -1.65
N CYS A 236 -2.20 4.17 -2.68
CA CYS A 236 -0.88 3.60 -2.92
C CYS A 236 -0.34 3.92 -4.32
N LEU A 237 -1.02 3.52 -5.40
CA LEU A 237 -0.51 3.75 -6.77
C LEU A 237 -0.31 5.23 -7.06
N ARG A 238 -1.33 6.05 -6.82
CA ARG A 238 -1.30 7.48 -7.12
C ARG A 238 -0.18 8.23 -6.35
N PRO A 239 -0.01 8.07 -5.02
CA PRO A 239 1.16 8.62 -4.32
C PRO A 239 2.49 8.13 -4.89
N LEU A 240 2.64 6.82 -5.15
CA LEU A 240 3.87 6.26 -5.72
C LEU A 240 4.20 6.89 -7.08
N VAL A 241 3.21 7.09 -7.96
CA VAL A 241 3.39 7.77 -9.25
C VAL A 241 3.86 9.22 -9.08
N LYS A 242 3.31 9.93 -8.09
CA LYS A 242 3.67 11.33 -7.85
C LYS A 242 5.05 11.51 -7.23
N GLU A 243 5.43 10.62 -6.33
CA GLU A 243 6.56 10.81 -5.42
C GLU A 243 7.79 10.01 -5.85
N ALA A 244 7.62 8.73 -6.23
CA ALA A 244 8.74 7.82 -6.50
C ALA A 244 8.93 7.52 -7.99
N LEU A 245 7.83 7.40 -8.75
CA LEU A 245 7.86 6.90 -10.13
C LEU A 245 7.74 8.00 -11.19
N LYS A 246 7.83 9.27 -10.78
CA LYS A 246 7.63 10.41 -11.69
C LYS A 246 8.56 10.39 -12.91
N GLU A 247 9.77 9.86 -12.74
CA GLU A 247 10.79 9.75 -13.80
C GLU A 247 10.71 8.43 -14.58
N TYR A 248 9.93 7.45 -14.10
CA TYR A 248 9.81 6.12 -14.71
C TYR A 248 8.55 5.99 -15.58
N VAL A 249 7.48 6.71 -15.21
CA VAL A 249 6.22 6.67 -15.97
C VAL A 249 6.34 7.58 -17.19
N ASP A 250 6.85 7.03 -18.29
CA ASP A 250 7.05 7.73 -19.58
C ASP A 250 5.77 7.78 -20.44
N VAL A 251 4.74 7.02 -20.07
CA VAL A 251 3.43 7.14 -20.71
C VAL A 251 2.64 8.31 -20.14
N GLU A 252 1.79 8.90 -20.98
CA GLU A 252 0.81 9.90 -20.57
C GLU A 252 -0.31 9.24 -19.71
N LEU A 253 0.07 8.84 -18.49
CA LEU A 253 -0.78 8.36 -17.42
C LEU A 253 -1.13 9.59 -16.55
N ASN A 254 -2.39 10.02 -16.59
CA ASN A 254 -2.88 11.02 -15.66
C ASN A 254 -3.49 10.32 -14.43
N PRO A 255 -2.77 10.20 -13.30
CA PRO A 255 -3.26 9.47 -12.13
C PRO A 255 -4.47 10.14 -11.47
N GLU A 256 -4.62 11.47 -11.59
CA GLU A 256 -5.78 12.20 -11.07
C GLU A 256 -7.06 11.83 -11.80
N TRP A 257 -6.96 11.69 -13.12
CA TRP A 257 -8.10 11.30 -13.94
C TRP A 257 -8.37 9.80 -13.86
N LEU A 258 -7.32 8.98 -13.86
CA LEU A 258 -7.43 7.52 -13.86
C LEU A 258 -7.95 6.98 -12.52
N TRP A 259 -7.51 7.60 -11.41
CA TRP A 259 -7.87 7.24 -10.04
C TRP A 259 -8.25 8.49 -9.21
N PRO A 260 -9.43 9.07 -9.47
CA PRO A 260 -9.82 10.34 -8.85
C PRO A 260 -10.09 10.24 -7.35
N GLU A 261 -9.95 11.37 -6.65
CA GLU A 261 -10.37 11.52 -5.25
C GLU A 261 -11.92 11.56 -5.15
N GLY A 262 -12.55 10.38 -5.01
CA GLY A 262 -14.01 10.19 -4.79
C GLY A 262 -14.76 9.74 -6.06
N ARG A 263 -15.81 8.92 -6.03
CA ARG A 263 -16.66 8.30 -4.98
C ARG A 263 -16.32 6.81 -4.78
N SER A 264 -16.51 6.29 -3.56
CA SER A 264 -16.68 4.86 -3.35
C SER A 264 -17.78 4.34 -4.27
N GLU A 265 -17.51 3.29 -5.04
CA GLU A 265 -18.58 2.55 -5.70
C GLU A 265 -19.55 2.08 -4.60
N ARG A 266 -20.81 2.47 -4.75
CA ARG A 266 -21.91 2.09 -3.86
C ARG A 266 -21.85 0.59 -3.65
N GLY A 267 -21.76 0.17 -2.39
CA GLY A 267 -22.07 -1.20 -1.99
C GLY A 267 -23.42 -1.60 -2.58
N GLY A 268 -23.49 -2.83 -3.08
CA GLY A 268 -24.73 -3.46 -3.49
C GLY A 268 -25.75 -3.32 -2.37
N GLY A 269 -26.87 -2.69 -2.68
CA GLY A 269 -27.93 -2.44 -1.73
C GLY A 269 -28.51 -3.74 -1.20
N SER A 270 -28.42 -3.94 0.11
CA SER A 270 -29.50 -4.52 0.89
C SER A 270 -30.05 -3.39 1.77
N GLY A 271 -31.08 -2.70 1.27
CA GLY A 271 -31.83 -1.74 2.07
C GLY A 271 -32.67 -2.49 3.13
N PRO A 272 -32.91 -1.89 4.30
CA PRO A 272 -33.66 -2.55 5.37
C PRO A 272 -35.14 -2.64 4.97
N ALA A 273 -35.74 -3.80 5.21
CA ALA A 273 -37.19 -3.95 5.18
C ALA A 273 -37.79 -3.06 6.28
N GLY A 274 -38.62 -2.11 5.88
CA GLY A 274 -39.33 -1.24 6.82
C GLY A 274 -40.38 -2.02 7.60
N GLU A 275 -40.29 -1.97 8.92
CA GLU A 275 -41.42 -2.26 9.80
C GLU A 275 -42.31 -1.02 9.89
N ALA A 276 -43.49 -1.12 9.28
CA ALA A 276 -44.60 -0.23 9.54
C ALA A 276 -45.26 -0.64 10.87
N VAL A 277 -44.96 0.09 11.94
CA VAL A 277 -45.78 0.04 13.16
C VAL A 277 -46.99 0.95 12.94
N THR A 278 -48.13 0.33 12.64
CA THR A 278 -49.44 0.99 12.69
C THR A 278 -49.86 1.13 14.15
N ALA A 279 -50.08 2.37 14.57
CA ALA A 279 -50.81 2.69 15.79
C ALA A 279 -52.29 2.29 15.65
N ARG A 280 -52.76 1.48 16.60
CA ARG A 280 -54.07 1.58 17.28
C ARG A 280 -54.18 0.51 18.36
#